data_AF-V2Z2V3-F1
#
_entry.id   AF-V2Z2V3-F1
#
_cell.length_a   1.000
_cell.length_b   1.000
_cell.length_c   1.000
_cell.angle_alpha   90.00
_cell.angle_beta   90.00
_cell.angle_gamma   90.00
#
_symmetry.space_group_name_H-M   'P 1'
#
loop_
_entity.id
_entity.type
_entity.pdbx_description
1 polymer ?
#
loop_
_entity_poly.entity_id
_entity_poly.type
_entity_poly.pdbx_seq_one_letter_code
_entity_poly.pdbx_strand_id
1 'polypeptide(L)'
;MKCLQLFLTSARALRLSVPLSLNVCPPFHSIAKTARSASLLPAAKTVIDDETRRNTFWLAYAIERCHGIANGWASSLDDQDIFQLLPVRNDQFQRAELVPPSNRQWSHTFVCFASPLNVL
;
A
#
# COMPACT_ATOMS: atom_id res chain seq x y z
N MET A 1 -7.46 27.70 2.94
CA MET A 1 -7.48 26.87 4.16
C MET A 1 -7.72 25.37 3.90
N LYS A 2 -8.70 24.98 3.08
CA LYS A 2 -9.07 23.57 2.84
C LYS A 2 -7.94 22.69 2.28
N CYS A 3 -7.17 23.17 1.30
CA CYS A 3 -6.06 22.38 0.70
C CYS A 3 -4.94 22.07 1.70
N LEU A 4 -4.60 23.03 2.58
CA LEU A 4 -3.60 22.83 3.62
C LEU A 4 -4.05 21.77 4.64
N GLN A 5 -5.30 21.84 5.08
CA GLN A 5 -5.84 20.84 6.00
C GLN A 5 -5.84 19.45 5.37
N LEU A 6 -6.21 19.35 4.09
CA LEU A 6 -6.19 18.10 3.34
C LEU A 6 -4.77 17.54 3.24
N PHE A 7 -3.79 18.35 2.85
CA PHE A 7 -2.39 17.95 2.79
C PHE A 7 -1.86 17.46 4.14
N LEU A 8 -2.11 18.20 5.23
CA LEU A 8 -1.63 17.82 6.55
C LEU A 8 -2.28 16.53 7.05
N THR A 9 -3.57 16.32 6.75
CA THR A 9 -4.30 15.12 7.20
C THR A 9 -3.94 13.89 6.38
N SER A 10 -3.85 13.99 5.05
CA SER A 10 -3.42 12.89 4.17
C SER A 10 -1.98 12.48 4.46
N ALA A 11 -1.07 13.45 4.62
CA ALA A 11 0.33 13.17 4.92
C ALA A 11 0.52 12.55 6.32
N ARG A 12 -0.34 12.88 7.29
CA ARG A 12 -0.35 12.21 8.59
C ARG A 12 -0.82 10.75 8.45
N ALA A 13 -1.90 10.52 7.72
CA ALA A 13 -2.43 9.18 7.51
C ALA A 13 -1.39 8.26 6.82
N LEU A 14 -0.74 8.75 5.75
CA LEU A 14 0.27 7.98 5.03
C LEU A 14 1.55 7.78 5.85
N ARG A 15 2.06 8.81 6.55
CA ARG A 15 3.26 8.63 7.37
C ARG A 15 3.05 7.68 8.55
N LEU A 16 1.83 7.60 9.10
CA LEU A 16 1.52 6.62 10.14
C LEU A 16 1.50 5.18 9.60
N SER A 17 1.31 4.97 8.29
CA SER A 17 1.31 3.62 7.72
C SER A 17 2.68 2.95 7.79
N VAL A 18 3.77 3.73 7.81
CA VAL A 18 5.15 3.23 7.87
C VAL A 18 5.50 2.58 9.23
N PRO A 19 5.35 3.23 10.39
CA PRO A 19 5.60 2.59 11.68
C PRO A 19 4.60 1.47 12.00
N LEU A 20 3.42 1.47 11.38
CA LEU A 20 2.45 0.37 11.43
C LEU A 20 2.79 -0.77 10.46
N SER A 21 3.89 -0.65 9.70
CA SER A 21 4.37 -1.63 8.69
C SER A 21 3.32 -2.01 7.64
N LEU A 22 2.44 -1.07 7.28
CA LEU A 22 1.41 -1.29 6.26
C LEU A 22 1.96 -1.09 4.84
N ASN A 23 3.11 -0.42 4.68
CA ASN A 23 3.77 -0.21 3.38
C ASN A 23 4.65 -1.40 2.93
N VAL A 24 4.69 -2.49 3.71
CA VAL A 24 5.55 -3.66 3.44
C VAL A 24 4.72 -4.94 3.52
N CYS A 25 4.94 -5.85 2.57
CA CYS A 25 4.41 -7.22 2.59
C CYS A 25 5.50 -8.23 2.99
N PRO A 26 5.28 -9.11 3.97
CA PRO A 26 6.14 -10.27 4.19
C PRO A 26 6.14 -11.19 2.96
N PRO A 27 7.26 -11.84 2.58
CA PRO A 27 8.59 -11.86 3.21
C PRO A 27 9.56 -10.88 2.53
N PHE A 28 9.23 -9.59 2.45
CA PHE A 28 10.21 -8.61 2.00
C PHE A 28 11.38 -8.54 3.00
N HIS A 29 12.59 -8.77 2.50
CA HIS A 29 13.84 -8.64 3.26
C HIS A 29 14.50 -7.34 2.82
N SER A 30 14.60 -6.36 3.73
CA SER A 30 15.43 -5.19 3.48
C SER A 30 16.88 -5.64 3.30
N ILE A 31 17.58 -5.04 2.34
CA ILE A 31 19.01 -5.27 2.08
C ILE A 31 19.85 -4.85 3.29
N ALA A 32 19.36 -3.86 4.04
CA ALA A 32 19.97 -3.46 5.31
C ALA A 32 19.71 -4.55 6.35
N LYS A 33 20.77 -5.17 6.88
CA LYS A 33 20.75 -6.07 8.06
C LYS A 33 20.29 -5.37 9.36
N THR A 34 19.74 -4.16 9.26
CA THR A 34 19.11 -3.45 10.36
C THR A 34 17.84 -4.18 10.72
N ALA A 35 17.68 -4.51 12.01
CA ALA A 35 16.48 -5.14 12.56
C ALA A 35 15.22 -4.60 11.89
N ARG A 36 14.31 -5.48 11.44
CA ARG A 36 12.99 -5.04 10.94
C ARG A 36 12.45 -4.03 11.95
N SER A 37 12.07 -2.84 11.50
CA SER A 37 11.33 -1.93 12.38
C SER A 37 10.16 -2.73 12.92
N ALA A 38 10.14 -2.93 14.24
CA ALA A 38 9.08 -3.67 14.88
C ALA A 38 7.79 -2.90 14.59
N SER A 39 6.92 -3.51 13.78
CA SER A 39 5.58 -2.99 13.54
C SER A 39 4.93 -2.68 14.88
N LEU A 40 4.36 -1.47 15.02
CA LEU A 40 3.56 -1.14 16.20
C LEU A 40 2.29 -2.01 16.28
N LEU A 41 1.84 -2.56 15.15
CA LEU A 41 0.73 -3.50 15.12
C LEU A 41 1.22 -4.95 15.29
N PRO A 42 0.45 -5.79 16.00
CA PRO A 42 0.71 -7.23 16.02
C PRO A 42 0.56 -7.82 14.61
N ALA A 43 1.15 -8.98 14.41
CA ALA A 43 1.00 -9.76 13.17
C ALA A 43 -0.48 -9.99 12.86
N ALA A 44 -0.83 -9.97 11.58
CA ALA A 44 -2.19 -10.21 11.13
C ALA A 44 -2.63 -11.63 11.52
N LYS A 45 -3.84 -11.76 12.08
CA LYS A 45 -4.36 -13.05 12.56
C LYS A 45 -5.15 -13.80 11.50
N THR A 46 -5.67 -13.10 10.50
CA THR A 46 -6.52 -13.65 9.45
C THR A 46 -6.14 -13.06 8.10
N VAL A 47 -6.52 -13.75 7.02
CA VAL A 47 -6.34 -13.25 5.64
C VAL A 47 -7.03 -11.91 5.45
N ILE A 48 -8.22 -11.74 6.04
CA ILE A 48 -8.96 -10.48 6.02
C ILE A 48 -8.21 -9.37 6.74
N ASP A 49 -7.59 -9.63 7.89
CA ASP A 49 -6.82 -8.61 8.62
C ASP A 49 -5.60 -8.16 7.80
N ASP A 50 -4.88 -9.10 7.18
CA ASP A 50 -3.75 -8.79 6.29
C ASP A 50 -4.19 -7.94 5.09
N GLU A 51 -5.28 -8.33 4.43
CA GLU A 51 -5.79 -7.62 3.27
C GLU A 51 -6.39 -6.26 3.63
N THR A 52 -7.03 -6.14 4.80
CA THR A 52 -7.56 -4.86 5.31
C THR A 52 -6.44 -3.86 5.55
N ARG A 53 -5.30 -4.32 6.08
CA ARG A 53 -4.09 -3.50 6.28
C ARG A 53 -3.51 -3.03 4.95
N ARG A 54 -3.43 -3.93 3.97
CA ARG A 54 -3.01 -3.63 2.59
C ARG A 54 -3.91 -2.58 1.94
N ASN A 55 -5.23 -2.77 2.03
CA ASN A 55 -6.22 -1.83 1.52
C ASN A 55 -6.11 -0.46 2.18
N THR A 56 -5.91 -0.44 3.51
CA THR A 56 -5.75 0.80 4.29
C THR A 56 -4.56 1.61 3.80
N PHE A 57 -3.41 0.94 3.55
CA PHE A 57 -2.23 1.60 2.98
C PHE A 57 -2.52 2.20 1.61
N TRP A 58 -3.09 1.41 0.70
CA TRP A 58 -3.36 1.88 -0.68
C TRP A 58 -4.40 3.00 -0.74
N LEU A 59 -5.39 2.99 0.15
CA LEU A 59 -6.33 4.10 0.29
C LEU A 59 -5.62 5.37 0.75
N ALA A 60 -4.78 5.30 1.79
CA ALA A 60 -4.01 6.46 2.26
C ALA A 60 -3.06 7.00 1.18
N TYR A 61 -2.39 6.10 0.46
CA TYR A 61 -1.52 6.43 -0.66
C TYR A 61 -2.28 7.14 -1.79
N ALA A 62 -3.38 6.55 -2.27
CA ALA A 62 -4.19 7.11 -3.35
C ALA A 62 -4.75 8.49 -2.98
N ILE A 63 -5.24 8.66 -1.75
CA ILE A 63 -5.72 9.95 -1.25
C ILE A 63 -4.61 11.01 -1.33
N GLU A 64 -3.39 10.71 -0.88
CA GLU A 64 -2.30 11.68 -0.98
C GLU A 64 -1.96 11.99 -2.44
N ARG A 65 -1.85 10.98 -3.30
CA ARG A 65 -1.47 11.17 -4.70
C ARG A 65 -2.51 11.94 -5.52
N CYS A 66 -3.80 11.70 -5.28
CA CYS A 66 -4.87 12.45 -5.95
C CYS A 66 -4.83 13.95 -5.63
N HIS A 67 -4.51 14.34 -4.40
CA HIS A 67 -4.47 15.75 -4.01
C HIS A 67 -3.12 16.42 -4.30
N GLY A 68 -2.02 15.66 -4.26
CA GLY A 68 -0.68 16.15 -4.63
C GLY A 68 -0.62 16.69 -6.06
N ILE A 69 -1.31 16.02 -7.00
CA ILE A 69 -1.44 16.47 -8.40
C ILE A 69 -2.07 17.86 -8.49
N ALA A 70 -3.02 18.17 -7.60
CA ALA A 70 -3.78 19.42 -7.64
C ALA A 70 -3.07 20.61 -6.98
N ASN A 71 -2.07 20.38 -6.13
CA ASN A 71 -1.44 21.42 -5.30
C ASN A 71 0.06 21.61 -5.51
N GLY A 72 0.75 20.66 -6.18
CA GLY A 72 2.18 20.76 -6.47
C GLY A 72 3.10 20.61 -5.24
N TRP A 73 2.58 20.14 -4.10
CA TRP A 73 3.36 19.90 -2.90
C TRP A 73 3.99 18.51 -2.90
N ALA A 74 5.14 18.37 -2.25
CA ALA A 74 5.86 17.11 -2.16
C ALA A 74 5.06 16.06 -1.37
N SER A 75 5.02 14.83 -1.90
CA SER A 75 4.44 13.66 -1.24
C SER A 75 5.18 13.32 0.06
N SER A 76 4.50 12.68 1.00
CA SER A 76 5.09 12.36 2.31
C SER A 76 5.84 11.04 2.35
N LEU A 77 5.65 10.18 1.35
CA LEU A 77 6.34 8.89 1.19
C LEU A 77 6.81 8.75 -0.26
N ASP A 78 8.06 8.32 -0.45
CA ASP A 78 8.63 8.00 -1.76
C ASP A 78 8.03 6.67 -2.28
N ASP A 79 7.82 6.59 -3.60
CA ASP A 79 7.38 5.35 -4.24
C ASP A 79 8.40 4.22 -4.09
N GLN A 80 9.69 4.55 -3.99
CA GLN A 80 10.76 3.58 -3.78
C GLN A 80 10.70 2.90 -2.40
N ASP A 81 10.00 3.51 -1.42
CA ASP A 81 9.85 2.97 -0.06
C ASP A 81 8.61 2.07 0.10
N ILE A 82 7.91 1.77 -1.00
CA ILE A 82 6.68 0.98 -0.99
C ILE A 82 7.01 -0.46 -1.38
N PHE A 83 6.94 -1.40 -0.44
CA PHE A 83 7.19 -2.82 -0.67
C PHE A 83 5.91 -3.63 -0.47
N GLN A 84 4.80 -3.14 -1.01
CA GLN A 84 3.45 -3.68 -0.80
C GLN A 84 2.86 -4.23 -2.10
N LEU A 85 2.13 -5.34 -2.03
CA LEU A 85 1.34 -5.84 -3.18
C LEU A 85 0.08 -5.02 -3.35
N LEU A 86 -0.44 -4.95 -4.57
CA LEU A 86 -1.73 -4.31 -4.81
C LEU A 86 -2.88 -5.06 -4.14
N PRO A 87 -3.99 -4.36 -3.82
CA PRO A 87 -5.21 -4.96 -3.28
C PRO A 87 -5.74 -6.11 -4.13
N VAL A 88 -6.31 -7.13 -3.49
CA VAL A 88 -7.13 -8.13 -4.19
C VAL A 88 -8.45 -7.53 -4.69
N ARG A 89 -9.12 -8.27 -5.57
CA ARG A 89 -10.47 -7.90 -6.01
C ARG A 89 -11.47 -8.01 -4.87
N ASN A 90 -12.54 -7.21 -4.94
CA ASN A 90 -13.59 -7.19 -3.92
C ASN A 90 -14.23 -8.58 -3.70
N ASP A 91 -14.43 -9.38 -4.75
CA ASP A 91 -15.00 -10.73 -4.63
C ASP A 91 -14.09 -11.69 -3.85
N GLN A 92 -12.77 -11.57 -4.03
CA GLN A 92 -11.77 -12.35 -3.30
C GLN A 92 -11.69 -11.91 -1.83
N PHE A 93 -11.74 -10.60 -1.59
CA PHE A 93 -11.79 -10.04 -0.23
C PHE A 93 -13.02 -10.52 0.54
N GLN A 94 -14.21 -10.45 -0.05
CA GLN A 94 -15.46 -10.88 0.59
C GLN A 94 -15.47 -12.37 0.94
N ARG A 95 -14.73 -13.20 0.20
CA ARG A 95 -14.60 -14.65 0.44
C ARG A 95 -13.48 -15.02 1.41
N ALA A 96 -12.73 -14.05 1.93
CA ALA A 96 -11.50 -14.29 2.70
C ALA A 96 -10.50 -15.20 1.96
N GLU A 97 -10.42 -15.06 0.65
CA GLU A 97 -9.58 -15.89 -0.20
C GLU A 97 -8.10 -15.52 -0.06
N LEU A 98 -7.25 -16.50 0.27
CA LEU A 98 -5.80 -16.30 0.31
C LEU A 98 -5.23 -16.34 -1.12
N VAL A 99 -5.10 -15.18 -1.74
CA VAL A 99 -4.46 -15.05 -3.06
C VAL A 99 -2.93 -15.02 -2.88
N PRO A 100 -2.17 -15.95 -3.48
CA PRO A 100 -0.71 -15.97 -3.36
C PRO A 100 -0.06 -14.80 -4.13
N PRO A 101 1.15 -14.35 -3.74
CA PRO A 101 1.85 -13.25 -4.41
C PRO A 101 2.08 -13.45 -5.91
N SER A 102 2.18 -14.70 -6.40
CA SER A 102 2.32 -15.03 -7.83
C SER A 102 1.12 -14.59 -8.67
N ASN A 103 -0.07 -14.57 -8.06
CA ASN A 103 -1.33 -14.21 -8.71
C ASN A 103 -1.72 -12.76 -8.39
N ARG A 104 -0.80 -11.99 -7.81
CA ARG A 104 -0.98 -10.59 -7.44
C ARG A 104 -0.04 -9.70 -8.26
N GLN A 105 -0.46 -8.47 -8.44
CA GLN A 105 0.31 -7.44 -9.10
C GLN A 105 1.17 -6.68 -8.08
N TRP A 106 2.43 -6.42 -8.43
CA TRP A 106 3.37 -5.66 -7.60
C TRP A 106 3.36 -4.18 -7.97
N SER A 107 3.58 -3.31 -6.98
CA SER A 107 3.69 -1.86 -7.16
C SER A 107 4.80 -1.45 -8.14
N HIS A 108 5.91 -2.19 -8.16
CA HIS A 108 7.12 -1.89 -8.95
C HIS A 108 7.16 -2.53 -10.32
N THR A 109 6.15 -3.32 -10.69
CA THR A 109 6.13 -3.92 -12.03
C THR A 109 5.66 -2.88 -13.05
N PHE A 110 6.49 -2.60 -14.06
CA PHE A 110 6.18 -1.71 -15.20
C PHE A 110 4.87 -2.06 -15.95
N VAL A 111 4.31 -3.25 -15.69
CA VAL A 111 3.13 -3.82 -16.32
C VAL A 111 1.83 -3.34 -15.62
N CYS A 112 1.90 -2.37 -14.71
CA CYS A 112 0.74 -1.89 -13.93
C CYS A 112 -0.50 -1.52 -14.76
N PHE A 113 -0.31 -1.11 -16.03
CA PHE A 113 -1.39 -0.75 -16.97
C PHE A 113 -1.49 -1.65 -18.21
N ALA A 114 -0.66 -2.68 -18.34
CA ALA A 114 -0.67 -3.58 -19.49
C ALA A 114 -1.15 -4.97 -19.05
N SER A 115 -2.47 -5.13 -18.88
CA SER A 115 -3.03 -6.46 -19.10
C SER A 115 -2.78 -6.81 -20.57
N PRO A 116 -2.28 -8.01 -20.92
CA PRO A 116 -2.34 -8.43 -22.31
C PRO A 116 -3.81 -8.48 -22.68
N LEU A 117 -4.21 -7.63 -23.63
CA LEU A 117 -5.40 -7.81 -24.45
C LEU A 117 -5.26 -9.16 -25.17
N ASN A 118 -5.53 -10.25 -24.48
CA ASN A 118 -5.61 -11.60 -25.05
C ASN A 118 -6.73 -12.37 -24.36
N VAL A 119 -7.91 -11.76 -24.36
CA VAL A 119 -9.18 -12.47 -24.25
C VAL A 119 -10.13 -11.92 -25.31
N LEU A 120 -9.76 -12.08 -26.58
CA LEU A 120 -10.62 -12.28 -27.76
C LEU A 120 -9.75 -12.76 -28.93
#